data_AF-A0A3M1BXS3-F1
#
_entry.id   AF-A0A3M1BXS3-F1
#
_cell.length_a   1.000
_cell.length_b   1.000
_cell.length_c   1.000
_cell.angle_alpha   90.00
_cell.angle_beta   90.00
_cell.angle_gamma   90.00
#
_symmetry.space_group_name_H-M   'P 1'
#
loop_
_entity.id
_entity.type
_entity.pdbx_description
1 polymer ?
#
loop_
_entity_poly.entity_id
_entity_poly.type
_entity_poly.pdbx_seq_one_letter_code
_entity_poly.pdbx_strand_id
1 'polypeptide(L)'
;MKRLFAVLFLINLSFAVEGELIFKNSCMRCHTDKDKKPLGYLKEKYKGKPEAVAELARRCPWGQGLSEMEIELVSKWLAGVK
;
A
#
# COMPACT_ATOMS: atom_id res chain seq x y z
N MET A 1 24.48 9.02 23.67
CA MET A 1 23.90 7.81 23.01
C MET A 1 22.37 7.70 23.08
N LYS A 2 21.66 8.32 24.04
CA LYS A 2 20.18 8.27 24.11
C LYS A 2 19.41 9.00 22.98
N ARG A 3 20.05 9.92 22.25
CA ARG A 3 19.39 10.73 21.20
C ARG A 3 19.32 10.04 19.81
N LEU A 4 20.12 9.01 19.56
CA LEU A 4 20.14 8.34 18.25
C LEU A 4 18.94 7.41 18.01
N PHE A 5 18.41 6.80 19.07
CA PHE A 5 17.29 5.86 18.95
C PHE A 5 15.96 6.51 18.54
N ALA A 6 15.77 7.80 18.87
CA ALA A 6 14.55 8.52 18.51
C ALA A 6 14.43 8.80 17.00
N VAL A 7 15.56 8.97 16.31
CA VAL A 7 15.57 9.28 14.87
C VAL A 7 15.20 8.04 14.04
N LEU A 8 15.68 6.85 14.42
CA LEU A 8 15.34 5.60 13.75
C LEU A 8 13.86 5.22 13.85
N PHE A 9 13.17 5.63 14.91
CA PHE A 9 11.74 5.33 15.08
C PHE A 9 10.84 6.22 14.21
N LEU A 10 11.24 7.46 13.95
CA LEU A 10 10.47 8.41 13.14
C LEU A 10 10.47 8.05 11.64
N ILE A 11 11.56 7.44 11.15
CA ILE A 11 11.68 7.08 9.73
C ILE A 11 10.69 5.96 9.34
N ASN A 12 10.32 5.10 10.29
CA ASN A 12 9.42 3.96 10.02
C ASN A 12 7.94 4.34 9.93
N LEU A 13 7.54 5.52 10.42
CA LEU A 13 6.14 5.97 10.42
C LEU A 13 5.72 6.65 9.11
N SER A 14 6.63 7.32 8.40
CA SER A 14 6.30 7.99 7.13
C SER A 14 5.86 7.00 6.03
N PHE A 15 6.53 5.85 5.92
CA PHE A 15 6.25 4.89 4.85
C PHE A 15 4.86 4.23 4.94
N ALA A 16 4.31 4.06 6.15
CA ALA A 16 2.97 3.47 6.33
C ALA A 16 1.85 4.44 5.93
N VAL A 17 2.07 5.75 6.09
CA VAL A 17 1.11 6.81 5.71
C VAL A 17 1.04 6.95 4.18
N GLU A 18 2.16 6.70 3.50
CA GLU A 18 2.27 6.84 2.03
C GLU A 18 1.44 5.78 1.29
N GLY A 19 1.51 4.51 1.69
CA GLY A 19 0.75 3.43 1.03
C GLY A 19 -0.77 3.61 1.10
N GLU A 20 -1.30 4.08 2.23
CA GLU A 20 -2.73 4.38 2.37
C GLU A 20 -3.16 5.52 1.43
N LEU A 21 -2.35 6.57 1.33
CA LEU A 21 -2.64 7.73 0.51
C LEU A 21 -2.65 7.36 -0.98
N ILE A 22 -1.67 6.55 -1.41
CA ILE A 22 -1.62 6.03 -2.79
C ILE A 22 -2.88 5.21 -3.10
N PHE A 23 -3.30 4.33 -2.18
CA PHE A 23 -4.52 3.54 -2.37
C PHE A 23 -5.76 4.44 -2.51
N LYS A 24 -5.89 5.44 -1.64
CA LYS A 24 -7.00 6.41 -1.68
C LYS A 24 -7.05 7.18 -3.00
N ASN A 25 -5.91 7.56 -3.54
CA ASN A 25 -5.84 8.39 -4.75
C ASN A 25 -5.99 7.58 -6.04
N SER A 26 -5.44 6.38 -6.09
CA SER A 26 -5.30 5.60 -7.33
C SER A 26 -6.20 4.37 -7.37
N CYS A 27 -6.45 3.71 -6.25
CA CYS A 27 -7.14 2.41 -6.21
C CYS A 27 -8.63 2.52 -5.83
N MET A 28 -9.00 3.49 -5.00
CA MET A 28 -10.40 3.70 -4.56
C MET A 28 -11.38 4.02 -5.69
N ARG A 29 -10.89 4.33 -6.90
CA ARG A 29 -11.73 4.48 -8.10
C ARG A 29 -12.56 3.23 -8.43
N CYS A 30 -12.05 2.04 -8.09
CA CYS A 30 -12.72 0.76 -8.36
C CYS A 30 -12.90 -0.13 -7.12
N HIS A 31 -12.40 0.32 -5.96
CA HIS A 31 -12.35 -0.46 -4.73
C HIS A 31 -13.09 0.25 -3.59
N THR A 32 -14.24 0.85 -3.91
CA THR A 32 -15.13 1.46 -2.91
C THR A 32 -15.87 0.39 -2.11
N ASP A 33 -16.50 0.78 -1.00
CA ASP A 33 -17.29 -0.14 -0.15
C ASP A 33 -18.50 -0.76 -0.87
N LYS A 34 -18.90 -0.20 -2.01
CA LYS A 34 -20.02 -0.70 -2.84
C LYS A 34 -19.57 -1.66 -3.94
N ASP A 35 -18.27 -1.73 -4.22
CA ASP A 35 -17.73 -2.58 -5.27
C ASP A 35 -17.59 -4.03 -4.80
N LYS A 36 -17.50 -4.98 -5.75
CA LYS A 36 -17.37 -6.42 -5.45
C LYS A 36 -16.08 -6.79 -4.70
N LYS A 37 -15.08 -5.91 -4.71
CA LYS A 37 -13.75 -6.13 -4.13
C LYS A 37 -13.33 -4.88 -3.35
N PRO A 38 -13.99 -4.53 -2.24
CA PRO A 38 -13.66 -3.33 -1.47
C PRO A 38 -12.29 -3.47 -0.79
N LEU A 39 -11.77 -2.38 -0.20
CA LEU A 39 -10.48 -2.39 0.51
C LEU A 39 -10.36 -3.54 1.54
N GLY A 40 -11.41 -3.79 2.33
CA GLY A 40 -11.41 -4.88 3.31
C GLY A 40 -11.16 -6.25 2.69
N TYR A 41 -11.84 -6.54 1.58
CA TYR A 41 -11.64 -7.77 0.81
C TYR A 41 -10.20 -7.89 0.30
N LEU A 42 -9.62 -6.79 -0.22
CA LEU A 42 -8.26 -6.81 -0.72
C LEU A 42 -7.23 -7.05 0.39
N LYS A 43 -7.38 -6.37 1.53
CA LYS A 43 -6.49 -6.56 2.70
C LYS A 43 -6.53 -7.99 3.20
N GLU A 44 -7.70 -8.62 3.23
CA GLU A 44 -7.83 -10.03 3.61
C GLU A 44 -7.21 -10.96 2.57
N LYS A 45 -7.57 -10.78 1.29
CA LYS A 45 -7.10 -11.64 0.19
C LYS A 45 -5.58 -11.65 0.03
N TYR A 46 -4.95 -10.49 0.20
CA TYR A 46 -3.52 -10.28 -0.06
C TYR A 46 -2.69 -10.15 1.23
N LYS A 47 -3.26 -10.50 2.39
CA LYS A 47 -2.55 -10.46 3.68
C LYS A 47 -1.22 -11.22 3.60
N GLY A 48 -0.12 -10.53 3.91
CA GLY A 48 1.23 -11.07 3.89
C GLY A 48 1.81 -11.35 2.49
N LYS A 49 1.15 -10.91 1.41
CA LYS A 49 1.54 -11.18 0.01
C LYS A 49 1.73 -9.90 -0.81
N PRO A 50 2.69 -9.03 -0.46
CA PRO A 50 2.89 -7.75 -1.15
C PRO A 50 3.24 -7.94 -2.64
N GLU A 51 3.98 -8.97 -3.01
CA GLU A 51 4.34 -9.28 -4.39
C GLU A 51 3.12 -9.52 -5.29
N ALA A 52 2.08 -10.17 -4.76
CA ALA A 52 0.83 -10.40 -5.47
C ALA A 52 0.02 -9.10 -5.67
N VAL A 53 0.13 -8.15 -4.72
CA VAL A 53 -0.44 -6.81 -4.88
C VAL A 53 0.33 -6.02 -5.94
N ALA A 54 1.65 -6.10 -5.95
CA ALA A 54 2.49 -5.41 -6.92
C ALA A 54 2.21 -5.89 -8.36
N GLU A 55 2.09 -7.21 -8.56
CA GLU A 55 1.72 -7.79 -9.86
C GLU A 55 0.31 -7.38 -10.31
N LEU A 56 -0.63 -7.23 -9.37
CA LEU A 56 -1.96 -6.70 -9.66
C LEU A 56 -1.88 -5.22 -10.06
N ALA A 57 -1.15 -4.39 -9.29
CA ALA A 57 -1.02 -2.97 -9.52
C ALA A 57 -0.43 -2.68 -10.92
N ARG A 58 0.62 -3.40 -11.32
CA ARG A 58 1.25 -3.24 -12.66
C ARG A 58 0.31 -3.55 -13.83
N ARG A 59 -0.71 -4.38 -13.62
CA ARG A 59 -1.72 -4.73 -14.65
C ARG A 59 -2.99 -3.90 -14.55
N CYS A 60 -3.18 -3.17 -13.45
CA CYS A 60 -4.34 -2.33 -13.24
C CYS A 60 -4.19 -1.03 -14.05
N PRO A 61 -5.20 -0.60 -14.84
CA PRO A 61 -5.12 0.67 -15.57
C PRO A 61 -4.79 1.87 -14.68
N TRP A 62 -5.27 1.87 -13.44
CA TRP A 62 -4.96 2.93 -12.46
C TRP A 62 -3.66 2.71 -11.70
N GLY A 63 -3.15 1.48 -11.65
CA GLY A 63 -1.85 1.16 -11.05
C GLY A 63 -0.67 1.36 -12.00
N GLN A 64 -0.89 1.33 -13.32
CA GLN A 64 0.12 1.62 -14.35
C GLN A 64 0.65 3.06 -14.33
N GLY A 65 -0.10 3.99 -13.73
CA GLY A 65 0.34 5.37 -13.54
C GLY A 65 1.25 5.58 -12.32
N LEU A 66 1.49 4.55 -11.52
CA LEU A 66 2.35 4.60 -10.34
C LEU A 66 3.80 4.27 -10.71
N SER A 67 4.74 4.93 -10.06
CA SER A 67 6.15 4.52 -10.06
C SER A 67 6.34 3.18 -9.34
N GLU A 68 7.46 2.49 -9.60
CA GLU A 68 7.77 1.23 -8.91
C GLU A 68 7.84 1.39 -7.38
N MET A 69 8.30 2.56 -6.90
CA MET A 69 8.32 2.88 -5.47
C MET A 69 6.89 3.00 -4.91
N GLU A 70 5.99 3.69 -5.61
CA GLU A 70 4.58 3.81 -5.18
C GLU A 70 3.87 2.44 -5.20
N ILE A 71 4.18 1.61 -6.19
CA ILE A 71 3.69 0.22 -6.27
C ILE A 71 4.18 -0.57 -5.06
N GLU A 72 5.45 -0.45 -4.69
CA GLU A 72 5.99 -1.12 -3.50
C GLU A 72 5.30 -0.66 -2.21
N LEU A 73 5.15 0.66 -2.02
CA LEU A 73 4.55 1.24 -0.82
C LEU A 73 3.09 0.82 -0.64
N VAL A 74 2.27 0.94 -1.69
CA VAL A 74 0.86 0.52 -1.62
C VAL A 74 0.73 -0.99 -1.42
N SER A 75 1.65 -1.78 -2.01
CA SER A 75 1.63 -3.24 -1.89
C SER A 75 1.94 -3.72 -0.49
N LYS A 76 2.99 -3.18 0.13
CA LYS A 76 3.36 -3.47 1.52
C LYS A 76 2.25 -3.06 2.48
N TRP A 77 1.74 -1.83 2.32
CA TRP A 77 0.64 -1.34 3.15
C TRP A 77 -0.63 -2.19 3.03
N LEU A 78 -1.04 -2.54 1.80
CA LEU A 78 -2.25 -3.34 1.57
C LEU A 78 -2.11 -4.75 2.13
N ALA A 79 -0.93 -5.36 1.99
CA ALA A 79 -0.63 -6.69 2.52
C ALA A 79 -0.39 -6.70 4.04
N GLY A 80 -0.24 -5.53 4.68
CA GLY A 80 0.08 -5.41 6.11
C GLY A 80 1.52 -5.83 6.44
N VAL A 81 2.45 -5.67 5.51
CA VAL A 81 3.89 -5.96 5.67
C VAL A 81 4.63 -4.63 5.89
N LYS A 82 5.62 -4.61 6.79
CA LYS A 82 6.47 -3.44 7.07
C LYS A 82 7.64 -3.37 6.10
#